data_AF-A0A817IDI0-F1
#
_entry.id   AF-A0A817IDI0-F1
#
_cell.length_a   1.000
_cell.length_b   1.000
_cell.length_c   1.000
_cell.angle_alpha   90.00
_cell.angle_beta   90.00
_cell.angle_gamma   90.00
#
_symmetry.space_group_name_H-M   'P 1'
#
loop_
_entity.id
_entity.type
_entity.pdbx_description
1 polymer ?
#
loop_
_entity_poly.entity_id
_entity_poly.type
_entity_poly.pdbx_seq_one_letter_code
_entity_poly.pdbx_strand_id
1 'polypeptide(L)'
;MATVDNTNTINLQHLKVKEATTVTLEYRTATETKALEEKCTPREICDKYYDLLTKIYKWFQLEFDFLGRTSTQKQTEIVQDIFWKLHKRNLIFNQSVEQLYSDTCEQ
;
A
#
# COMPACT_ATOMS: atom_id res chain seq x y z
N MET A 1 7.38 22.59 -16.18
CA MET A 1 7.90 23.73 -15.40
C MET A 1 6.81 24.09 -14.39
N ALA A 2 7.04 23.89 -13.09
CA ALA A 2 6.07 24.26 -12.07
C ALA A 2 6.13 25.79 -11.90
N THR A 3 5.00 26.47 -12.05
CA THR A 3 4.87 27.89 -11.68
C THR A 3 4.38 27.95 -10.24
N VAL A 4 5.10 28.70 -9.40
CA VAL A 4 4.71 28.96 -8.01
C VAL A 4 3.89 30.24 -8.03
N ASP A 5 2.57 30.12 -7.86
CA ASP A 5 1.73 31.29 -7.59
C ASP A 5 1.77 31.63 -6.09
N ASN A 6 1.68 32.93 -5.79
CA ASN A 6 1.89 33.56 -4.48
C ASN A 6 0.89 33.19 -3.37
N THR A 7 0.12 32.11 -3.55
CA THR A 7 -0.89 31.60 -2.60
C THR A 7 -0.46 30.31 -1.91
N ASN A 8 0.82 29.91 -2.00
CA ASN A 8 1.31 28.64 -1.47
C ASN A 8 0.55 27.41 -2.05
N THR A 9 -0.06 27.58 -3.23
CA THR A 9 -0.79 26.52 -3.93
C THR A 9 0.06 26.08 -5.10
N ILE A 10 0.72 24.91 -4.98
CA ILE A 10 1.41 24.30 -6.12
C ILE A 10 0.34 23.80 -7.07
N ASN A 11 0.14 24.50 -8.18
CA ASN A 11 -0.85 24.13 -9.18
C ASN A 11 -0.30 22.97 -10.04
N LEU A 12 -0.63 21.74 -9.66
CA LEU A 12 -0.20 20.50 -10.34
C LEU A 12 -1.14 20.09 -11.49
N GLN A 13 -2.00 20.99 -11.99
CA GLN A 13 -3.01 20.69 -13.03
C GLN A 13 -2.47 20.13 -14.36
N HIS A 14 -1.14 20.17 -14.57
CA HIS A 14 -0.51 19.65 -15.78
C HIS A 14 0.28 18.35 -15.57
N LEU A 15 0.36 17.84 -14.34
CA LEU A 15 0.95 16.53 -14.09
C LEU A 15 -0.16 15.48 -14.23
N LYS A 16 -0.41 15.02 -15.46
CA LYS A 16 -1.06 13.73 -15.64
C LYS A 16 -0.13 12.69 -15.06
N VAL A 17 -0.34 12.32 -13.80
CA VAL A 17 0.31 11.17 -13.17
C VAL A 17 -0.31 9.92 -13.81
N LYS A 18 0.02 9.71 -15.08
CA LYS A 18 -0.25 8.45 -15.77
C LYS A 18 0.65 7.41 -15.08
N GLU A 19 -0.01 6.49 -14.39
CA GLU A 19 0.59 5.28 -13.82
C GLU A 19 1.48 5.48 -12.58
N ALA A 20 1.11 6.38 -11.66
CA ALA A 20 1.43 6.08 -10.27
C ALA A 20 0.40 5.07 -9.78
N THR A 21 0.76 3.79 -9.82
CA THR A 21 0.06 2.73 -9.09
C THR A 21 0.23 3.01 -7.60
N THR A 22 -0.53 3.97 -7.07
CA THR A 22 -0.56 4.32 -5.65
C THR A 22 -1.36 3.23 -4.95
N VAL A 23 -0.66 2.13 -4.66
CA VAL A 23 -1.18 0.99 -3.94
C VAL A 23 -0.92 1.20 -2.46
N THR A 24 -1.97 1.11 -1.64
CA THR A 24 -1.83 0.97 -0.19
C THR A 24 -1.09 -0.34 0.10
N LEU A 25 0.02 -0.27 0.83
CA LEU A 25 0.82 -1.44 1.19
C LEU A 25 0.26 -2.06 2.47
N GLU A 26 -0.85 -2.77 2.34
CA GLU A 26 -1.68 -3.19 3.49
C GLU A 26 -1.14 -4.41 4.25
N TYR A 27 -0.17 -5.13 3.67
CA TYR A 27 0.40 -6.37 4.23
C TYR A 27 1.82 -6.19 4.81
N ARG A 28 2.20 -4.98 5.24
CA ARG A 28 3.54 -4.73 5.78
C ARG A 28 3.54 -4.71 7.30
N THR A 29 4.66 -5.13 7.89
CA THR A 29 4.92 -5.03 9.34
C THR A 29 4.70 -3.62 9.88
N ALA A 30 5.04 -2.58 9.11
CA ALA A 30 4.78 -1.19 9.51
C ALA A 30 3.27 -0.90 9.74
N THR A 31 2.40 -1.52 8.95
CA THR A 31 0.94 -1.43 9.11
C THR A 31 0.51 -2.11 10.40
N GLU A 32 1.05 -3.28 10.71
CA GLU A 32 0.76 -4.03 11.94
C GLU A 32 1.25 -3.30 13.19
N THR A 33 2.47 -2.76 13.16
CA THR A 33 3.01 -1.93 14.26
C THR A 33 2.15 -0.70 14.48
N LYS A 34 1.76 -0.01 13.41
CA LYS A 34 0.91 1.18 13.51
C LYS A 34 -0.49 0.86 14.03
N ALA A 35 -1.06 -0.27 13.62
CA ALA A 35 -2.34 -0.76 14.14
C ALA A 35 -2.27 -1.06 15.64
N LEU A 36 -1.17 -1.69 16.08
CA LEU A 36 -0.92 -1.96 17.50
C LEU A 36 -0.78 -0.66 18.31
N GLU A 37 -0.01 0.32 17.80
CA GLU A 37 0.15 1.64 18.42
C GLU A 37 -1.19 2.37 18.58
N GLU A 38 -2.02 2.34 17.54
CA GLU A 38 -3.32 3.01 17.52
C GLU A 38 -4.46 2.18 18.14
N LYS A 39 -4.15 0.98 18.66
CA LYS A 39 -5.10 0.04 19.25
C LYS A 39 -6.29 -0.26 18.34
N CYS A 40 -6.02 -0.41 17.05
CA CYS A 40 -7.00 -0.77 16.04
C CYS A 40 -6.53 -1.99 15.25
N THR A 41 -7.38 -2.52 14.40
CA THR A 41 -7.01 -3.63 13.52
C THR A 41 -6.20 -3.13 12.31
N PRO A 42 -5.32 -3.96 11.72
CA PRO A 42 -4.62 -3.62 10.48
C PRO A 42 -5.57 -3.22 9.34
N ARG A 43 -6.80 -3.76 9.33
CA ARG A 43 -7.80 -3.38 8.33
C ARG A 43 -8.33 -1.97 8.56
N GLU A 44 -8.72 -1.65 9.79
CA GLU A 44 -9.23 -0.31 10.15
C GLU A 44 -8.19 0.78 9.89
N ILE A 45 -6.91 0.49 10.15
CA ILE A 45 -5.86 1.46 9.89
C ILE A 45 -5.64 1.68 8.38
N CYS A 46 -5.70 0.61 7.58
CA CYS A 46 -5.63 0.73 6.13
C CYS A 46 -6.83 1.51 5.57
N ASP A 47 -8.03 1.25 6.06
CA ASP A 47 -9.26 1.97 5.67
C ASP A 47 -9.14 3.47 6.00
N LYS A 48 -8.68 3.80 7.22
CA LYS A 48 -8.45 5.18 7.68
C LYS A 48 -7.47 5.93 6.77
N TYR A 49 -6.33 5.32 6.44
CA TYR A 49 -5.32 5.97 5.61
C TYR A 49 -5.74 6.03 4.14
N TYR A 50 -6.48 5.04 3.64
CA TYR A 50 -7.04 5.08 2.28
C TYR A 50 -8.00 6.27 2.09
N ASP A 51 -8.87 6.51 3.06
CA ASP A 51 -9.78 7.66 3.05
C ASP A 51 -9.04 8.99 3.14
N LEU A 52 -8.01 9.06 4.00
CA LEU A 52 -7.18 10.25 4.13
C LEU A 52 -6.44 10.56 2.83
N LEU A 53 -5.82 9.56 2.21
CA LEU A 53 -5.14 9.69 0.92
C LEU A 53 -6.11 10.16 -0.17
N THR A 54 -7.30 9.55 -0.24
CA THR A 54 -8.34 9.97 -1.19
C THR A 54 -8.74 11.44 -1.02
N LYS A 55 -8.87 11.92 0.22
CA LYS A 55 -9.16 13.32 0.52
C LYS A 55 -8.02 14.25 0.13
N ILE A 56 -6.78 13.85 0.40
CA ILE A 56 -5.57 14.61 0.03
C ILE A 56 -5.48 14.73 -1.49
N TYR A 57 -5.67 13.63 -2.24
CA TYR A 57 -5.64 13.66 -3.70
C TYR A 57 -6.73 14.55 -4.29
N LYS A 58 -7.95 14.50 -3.75
CA LYS A 58 -9.03 15.42 -4.12
C LYS A 58 -8.68 16.87 -3.81
N TRP A 59 -8.05 17.14 -2.66
CA TRP A 59 -7.62 18.48 -2.27
C TRP A 59 -6.59 19.06 -3.23
N PHE A 60 -5.65 18.23 -3.69
CA PHE A 60 -4.67 18.60 -4.72
C PHE A 60 -5.23 18.62 -6.15
N GLN A 61 -6.54 18.38 -6.34
CA GLN A 61 -7.16 18.26 -7.67
C GLN A 61 -6.46 17.23 -8.57
N LEU A 62 -5.95 16.15 -7.96
CA LEU A 62 -5.35 15.04 -8.69
C LEU A 62 -6.43 14.03 -9.04
N GLU A 63 -6.59 13.77 -10.33
CA GLU A 63 -7.49 12.76 -10.85
C GLU A 63 -6.70 11.51 -11.25
N PHE A 64 -7.18 10.35 -10.79
CA PHE A 64 -6.65 9.04 -11.14
C PHE A 64 -7.74 8.23 -11.81
N ASP A 65 -7.39 7.48 -12.85
CA ASP A 65 -8.33 6.55 -13.51
C ASP A 65 -8.78 5.43 -12.54
N PHE A 66 -7.87 4.99 -11.65
CA PHE A 66 -8.17 4.00 -10.62
C PHE A 66 -7.22 4.13 -9.43
N LEU A 67 -7.79 4.25 -8.22
CA LEU A 67 -7.06 4.15 -6.96
C LEU A 67 -7.32 2.76 -6.36
N GLY A 68 -6.29 1.91 -6.36
CA GLY A 68 -6.40 0.49 -5.99
C GLY A 68 -5.93 0.19 -4.58
N ARG A 69 -6.37 -0.96 -4.04
CA ARG A 69 -5.93 -1.53 -2.75
C ARG A 69 -5.34 -2.92 -2.93
N THR A 70 -4.26 -3.25 -2.22
CA THR A 70 -3.70 -4.62 -2.27
C THR A 70 -4.60 -5.67 -1.62
N SER A 71 -5.51 -5.26 -0.73
CA SER A 71 -6.44 -6.17 -0.05
C SER A 71 -7.59 -6.65 -0.93
N THR A 72 -7.60 -6.30 -2.22
CA THR A 72 -8.60 -6.80 -3.16
C THR A 72 -8.39 -8.28 -3.45
N GLN A 73 -9.48 -9.04 -3.51
CA GLN A 73 -9.46 -10.47 -3.83
C GLN A 73 -8.69 -10.76 -5.13
N LYS A 74 -8.83 -9.89 -6.13
CA LYS A 74 -8.14 -10.00 -7.41
C LYS A 74 -6.62 -9.94 -7.25
N GLN A 75 -6.11 -9.05 -6.40
CA GLN A 75 -4.68 -8.96 -6.10
C GLN A 75 -4.19 -10.26 -5.46
N THR A 76 -4.93 -10.80 -4.49
CA THR A 76 -4.62 -12.08 -3.84
C THR A 76 -4.53 -13.22 -4.85
N GLU A 77 -5.52 -13.34 -5.75
CA GLU A 77 -5.52 -14.34 -6.82
C GLU A 77 -4.30 -14.24 -7.74
N ILE A 78 -3.98 -13.02 -8.19
CA ILE A 78 -2.86 -12.78 -9.11
C ILE A 78 -1.53 -13.14 -8.45
N VAL A 79 -1.30 -12.67 -7.21
CA VAL A 79 -0.05 -12.91 -6.49
C VAL A 79 0.13 -14.40 -6.19
N GLN A 80 -0.93 -15.08 -5.74
CA GLN A 80 -0.88 -16.53 -5.49
C GLN A 80 -0.65 -17.33 -6.78
N ASP A 81 -1.28 -16.95 -7.88
CA ASP A 81 -1.06 -17.60 -9.18
C ASP A 81 0.39 -17.45 -9.66
N ILE A 82 0.99 -16.26 -9.51
CA ILE A 82 2.42 -16.03 -9.81
C ILE A 82 3.29 -16.94 -8.93
N PHE A 83 3.05 -16.98 -7.62
CA PHE A 83 3.78 -17.85 -6.70
C PHE A 83 3.72 -19.32 -7.14
N TRP A 84 2.52 -19.85 -7.41
CA TRP A 84 2.34 -21.24 -7.80
C TRP A 84 2.99 -21.57 -9.14
N LYS A 85 2.99 -20.64 -10.10
CA LYS A 85 3.69 -20.82 -11.39
C LYS A 85 5.20 -20.92 -11.20
N LEU A 86 5.79 -20.11 -10.33
CA LEU A 86 7.21 -20.16 -10.00
C LEU A 86 7.57 -21.43 -9.22
N HIS A 87 6.74 -21.79 -8.24
CA HIS A 87 6.90 -23.01 -7.45
C HIS A 87 6.86 -24.28 -8.32
N LYS A 88 5.87 -24.41 -9.21
CA LYS A 88 5.74 -25.55 -10.14
C LYS A 88 6.91 -25.69 -11.13
N ARG A 89 7.65 -24.60 -11.38
CA ARG A 89 8.83 -24.58 -12.26
C ARG A 89 10.13 -24.80 -11.50
N ASN A 90 10.09 -25.11 -10.19
CA ASN A 90 11.26 -25.24 -9.32
C ASN A 90 12.16 -23.98 -9.35
N LEU A 91 11.56 -22.79 -9.52
CA LEU A 91 12.27 -21.50 -9.53
C LEU A 91 12.30 -20.82 -8.15
N ILE A 92 11.79 -21.49 -7.12
CA ILE A 92 11.81 -21.07 -5.74
C ILE A 92 12.51 -22.17 -4.94
N PHE A 93 13.39 -21.79 -4.03
CA PHE A 93 14.04 -22.70 -3.10
C PHE A 93 13.71 -22.29 -1.66
N ASN A 94 13.68 -23.27 -0.77
CA ASN A 94 13.53 -23.02 0.65
C ASN A 94 14.90 -22.78 1.28
N GLN A 95 14.96 -21.81 2.20
CA GLN A 95 16.14 -21.52 2.98
C GLN A 95 15.73 -21.31 4.43
N SER A 96 16.42 -21.98 5.35
CA SER A 96 16.27 -21.73 6.78
C SER A 96 17.16 -20.56 7.19
N VAL A 97 16.61 -19.65 7.98
CA VAL A 97 17.31 -18.50 8.55
C VAL A 97 16.98 -18.40 10.04
N GLU A 98 17.94 -17.99 10.85
CA GLU A 98 17.68 -17.67 12.26
C GLU A 98 17.04 -16.28 12.36
N GLN A 99 15.94 -16.17 13.11
CA GLN A 99 15.20 -14.93 13.30
C GLN A 99 14.89 -14.71 14.78
N LEU A 100 14.72 -13.46 15.16
CA LEU A 100 14.34 -13.08 16.52
C LEU A 100 12.89 -13.52 16.78
N TYR A 101 12.67 -14.17 17.92
CA TYR A 101 11.38 -14.64 18.39
C TYR A 101 11.13 -14.13 19.81
N SER A 102 9.88 -13.79 20.11
CA SER A 102 9.47 -13.23 21.41
C SER A 102 8.29 -14.01 21.97
N ASP A 103 8.50 -14.77 23.05
CA ASP A 103 7.48 -15.60 23.72
C ASP A 103 6.30 -14.78 24.29
N THR A 104 6.49 -13.49 24.55
CA THR A 104 5.47 -12.63 25.16
C THR A 104 4.48 -12.03 24.15
N CYS A 105 4.69 -12.28 22.86
CA CYS A 105 3.80 -11.82 21.80
C CYS A 105 3.08 -13.03 21.20
N GLU A 106 2.08 -13.56 21.92
CA GLU A 106 1.07 -14.41 21.28
C GLU A 106 0.21 -13.51 20.38
N GLN A 107 0.32 -13.73 19.07
CA GLN A 107 -0.52 -13.08 18.04
C GLN A 107 -1.86 -13.79 17.92
#